data_AF-A0A5B8CBF7-F1
#
_entry.id   AF-A0A5B8CBF7-F1
#
_cell.length_a   1.000
_cell.length_b   1.000
_cell.length_c   1.000
_cell.angle_alpha   90.00
_cell.angle_beta   90.00
_cell.angle_gamma   90.00
#
_symmetry.space_group_name_H-M   'P 1'
#
loop_
_entity.id
_entity.type
_entity.pdbx_description
1 polymer ?
#
loop_
_entity_poly.entity_id
_entity_poly.type
_entity_poly.pdbx_seq_one_letter_code
_entity_poly.pdbx_strand_id
1 'polypeptide(L)'
;MYLMTHRPFSGDIVPFDRPIDVYPHAFEPARLVVAAARCWVTARKEAIATKASLYDLLAPFGCEAMTMSFDKLMALFQECLARPIQLGDAFLSSDEQALVDLINRMEAAGAYTDCLEIKAVALECRRYLRNSKI
;
A
#
# COMPACT_ATOMS: atom_id res chain seq x y z
N MET A 1 -2.68 -36.75 34.15
CA MET A 1 -2.30 -35.35 33.89
C MET A 1 -2.75 -35.06 32.46
N TYR A 2 -3.70 -34.15 32.29
CA TYR A 2 -4.50 -33.96 31.08
C TYR A 2 -3.70 -33.35 29.90
N LEU A 3 -4.08 -33.78 28.70
CA LEU A 3 -3.67 -33.25 27.40
C LEU A 3 -4.15 -31.80 27.21
N MET A 4 -3.29 -30.95 26.64
CA MET A 4 -3.74 -29.78 25.86
C MET A 4 -3.00 -29.75 24.52
N THR A 5 -3.78 -30.01 23.48
CA THR A 5 -3.49 -29.89 22.07
C THR A 5 -3.39 -28.42 21.65
N HIS A 6 -2.33 -28.03 20.95
CA HIS A 6 -2.41 -26.93 19.99
C HIS A 6 -1.68 -27.32 18.70
N ARG A 7 -2.43 -27.27 17.59
CA ARG A 7 -2.00 -27.60 16.23
C ARG A 7 -0.84 -26.70 15.77
N PRO A 8 0.04 -27.18 14.88
CA PRO A 8 0.95 -26.28 14.17
C PRO A 8 0.14 -25.39 13.22
N PHE A 9 0.39 -24.08 13.27
CA PHE A 9 -0.12 -23.11 12.32
C PHE A 9 0.46 -23.47 10.95
N SER A 10 -0.37 -24.06 10.09
CA SER A 10 -0.09 -24.23 8.66
C SER A 10 -0.41 -22.91 8.00
N GLY A 11 0.60 -22.08 7.85
CA GLY A 11 0.59 -20.88 7.02
C GLY A 11 1.97 -20.76 6.41
N ASP A 12 2.06 -20.90 5.10
CA ASP A 12 3.30 -20.94 4.34
C ASP A 12 4.15 -19.68 4.59
N ILE A 13 5.11 -19.79 5.51
CA ILE A 13 6.22 -18.86 5.61
C ILE A 13 7.15 -19.20 4.45
N VAL A 14 7.04 -18.44 3.36
CA VAL A 14 7.99 -18.53 2.24
C VAL A 14 9.40 -18.20 2.76
N PRO A 15 10.43 -19.05 2.51
CA PRO A 15 11.75 -18.86 3.11
C PRO A 15 12.50 -17.66 2.54
N PHE A 16 13.15 -16.90 3.43
CA PHE A 16 13.92 -15.66 3.19
C PHE A 16 15.32 -15.88 2.55
N ASP A 17 15.63 -17.07 2.03
CA ASP A 17 17.02 -17.47 1.68
C ASP A 17 17.32 -17.51 0.17
N ARG A 18 16.67 -16.67 -0.65
CA ARG A 18 17.08 -16.54 -2.06
C ARG A 18 18.10 -15.41 -2.28
N PRO A 19 19.14 -15.63 -3.11
CA PRO A 19 20.07 -14.58 -3.51
C PRO A 19 19.32 -13.39 -4.13
N ILE A 20 19.74 -12.18 -3.76
CA ILE A 20 19.14 -10.89 -4.19
C ILE A 20 19.22 -10.67 -5.72
N ASP A 21 19.94 -11.54 -6.45
CA ASP A 21 20.20 -11.41 -7.89
C ASP A 21 19.13 -12.04 -8.83
N VAL A 22 17.94 -12.39 -8.31
CA VAL A 22 16.85 -13.01 -9.11
C VAL A 22 15.51 -12.27 -9.01
N TYR A 23 15.53 -10.94 -8.87
CA TYR A 23 14.34 -10.12 -9.14
C TYR A 23 14.52 -9.22 -10.37
N PRO A 24 14.42 -9.76 -11.60
CA PRO A 24 14.06 -8.96 -12.77
C PRO A 24 12.53 -8.86 -12.87
N HIS A 25 11.86 -8.56 -11.76
CA HIS A 25 10.48 -8.08 -11.80
C HIS A 25 10.59 -6.59 -11.60
N ALA A 26 10.30 -5.85 -12.67
CA ALA A 26 10.26 -4.40 -12.66
C ALA A 26 9.65 -3.92 -11.35
N PHE A 27 10.33 -3.00 -10.67
CA PHE A 27 9.71 -2.20 -9.63
C PHE A 27 8.46 -1.57 -10.27
N GLU A 28 7.29 -2.15 -10.00
CA GLU A 28 6.01 -1.68 -10.52
C GLU A 28 5.39 -0.79 -9.43
N PRO A 29 5.41 0.54 -9.59
CA PRO A 29 4.92 1.46 -8.56
C PRO A 29 3.47 1.17 -8.15
N ALA A 30 2.66 0.72 -9.12
CA ALA A 30 1.29 0.27 -8.94
C ALA A 30 1.15 -0.90 -7.94
N ARG A 31 2.05 -1.89 -8.00
CA ARG A 31 2.01 -3.03 -7.07
C ARG A 31 2.45 -2.63 -5.67
N LEU A 32 3.44 -1.75 -5.58
CA LEU A 32 3.93 -1.25 -4.29
C LEU A 32 2.86 -0.40 -3.59
N VAL A 33 2.15 0.47 -4.31
CA VAL A 33 1.09 1.29 -3.70
C VAL A 33 -0.09 0.45 -3.20
N VAL A 34 -0.48 -0.61 -3.93
CA VAL A 34 -1.52 -1.53 -3.48
C VAL A 34 -1.08 -2.29 -2.23
N ALA A 35 0.16 -2.82 -2.22
CA ALA A 35 0.70 -3.51 -1.05
C ALA A 35 0.75 -2.58 0.18
N ALA A 36 1.19 -1.33 -0.01
CA ALA A 36 1.21 -0.32 1.04
C ALA A 36 -0.21 0.02 1.55
N ALA A 37 -1.19 0.16 0.65
CA ALA A 37 -2.58 0.41 1.02
C ALA A 37 -3.17 -0.74 1.85
N ARG A 38 -2.98 -1.99 1.41
CA ARG A 38 -3.42 -3.19 2.14
C ARG A 38 -2.77 -3.27 3.52
N CYS A 39 -1.45 -3.09 3.59
CA CYS A 39 -0.69 -3.07 4.84
C CYS A 39 -1.23 -2.00 5.79
N TRP A 40 -1.40 -0.77 5.32
CA TRP A 40 -1.86 0.35 6.14
C TRP A 40 -3.28 0.14 6.65
N VAL A 41 -4.21 -0.32 5.81
CA VAL A 41 -5.59 -0.58 6.23
C VAL A 41 -5.67 -1.74 7.21
N THR A 42 -4.92 -2.82 6.98
CA THR A 42 -4.85 -3.97 7.89
C THR A 42 -4.29 -3.53 9.24
N ALA A 43 -3.20 -2.75 9.24
CA ALA A 43 -2.61 -2.22 10.45
C ALA A 43 -3.59 -1.37 11.28
N ARG A 44 -4.39 -0.52 10.63
CA ARG A 44 -5.44 0.25 11.33
C ARG A 44 -6.57 -0.64 11.85
N LYS A 45 -7.00 -1.65 11.09
CA LYS A 45 -8.04 -2.59 11.52
C LYS A 45 -7.60 -3.40 12.74
N GLU A 46 -6.34 -3.77 12.81
CA GLU A 46 -5.74 -4.53 13.91
C GLU A 46 -5.22 -3.64 15.05
N ALA A 47 -5.39 -2.31 14.94
CA ALA A 47 -4.90 -1.31 15.89
C ALA A 47 -3.38 -1.39 16.17
N ILE A 48 -2.59 -1.83 15.18
CA ILE A 48 -1.13 -1.82 15.22
C ILE A 48 -0.57 -0.56 14.55
N ALA A 49 0.72 -0.29 14.77
CA ALA A 49 1.37 0.92 14.26
C ALA A 49 1.52 0.88 12.73
N THR A 50 0.80 1.75 12.02
CA THR A 50 0.81 1.83 10.54
C THR A 50 2.20 2.10 9.99
N LYS A 51 2.95 3.03 10.59
CA LYS A 51 4.30 3.41 10.14
C LYS A 51 5.31 2.27 10.31
N ALA A 52 5.22 1.51 11.40
CA ALA A 52 6.10 0.36 11.60
C ALA A 52 5.77 -0.74 10.56
N SER A 53 4.48 -1.02 10.37
CA SER A 53 4.02 -2.00 9.38
C SER A 53 4.44 -1.63 7.95
N LEU A 54 4.34 -0.35 7.59
CA LEU A 54 4.81 0.18 6.31
C LEU A 54 6.33 0.11 6.19
N TYR A 55 7.07 0.42 7.25
CA TYR A 55 8.53 0.29 7.26
C TYR A 55 8.96 -1.15 6.96
N ASP A 56 8.37 -2.12 7.67
CA ASP A 56 8.67 -3.54 7.49
C ASP A 56 8.31 -4.04 6.08
N LEU A 57 7.24 -3.50 5.48
CA LEU A 57 6.87 -3.79 4.09
C LEU A 57 7.87 -3.22 3.08
N LEU A 58 8.37 -2.00 3.32
CA LEU A 58 9.17 -1.24 2.35
C LEU A 58 10.68 -1.53 2.43
N ALA A 59 11.19 -1.92 3.60
CA ALA A 59 12.61 -2.18 3.81
C ALA A 59 13.22 -3.26 2.88
N PRO A 60 12.53 -4.37 2.56
CA PRO A 60 13.05 -5.36 1.61
C PRO A 60 13.28 -4.82 0.20
N PHE A 61 12.64 -3.71 -0.15
CA PHE A 61 12.76 -3.04 -1.45
C PHE A 61 13.66 -1.80 -1.42
N GLY A 62 14.33 -1.52 -0.30
CA GLY A 62 15.15 -0.30 -0.11
C GLY A 62 14.35 1.00 -0.14
N CYS A 63 13.04 0.92 0.13
CA CYS A 63 12.11 2.04 0.02
C CYS A 63 11.65 2.56 1.40
N GLU A 64 12.32 2.19 2.48
CA GLU A 64 11.91 2.47 3.86
C GLU A 64 11.81 3.98 4.15
N ALA A 65 12.60 4.81 3.48
CA ALA A 65 12.52 6.27 3.57
C ALA A 65 11.15 6.82 3.11
N MET A 66 10.41 6.07 2.28
CA MET A 66 9.08 6.44 1.79
C MET A 66 7.96 6.14 2.77
N THR A 67 8.24 5.48 3.90
CA THR A 67 7.24 5.11 4.93
C THR A 67 6.32 6.27 5.29
N MET A 68 6.90 7.45 5.53
CA MET A 68 6.14 8.65 5.89
C MET A 68 5.28 9.15 4.73
N SER A 69 5.77 9.06 3.50
CA SER A 69 5.04 9.47 2.30
C SER A 69 3.84 8.57 2.05
N PHE A 70 3.99 7.25 2.19
CA PHE A 70 2.89 6.30 2.09
C PHE A 70 1.85 6.48 3.20
N ASP A 71 2.28 6.66 4.46
CA ASP A 71 1.33 6.89 5.57
C ASP A 71 0.47 8.15 5.33
N LYS A 72 1.10 9.23 4.87
CA LYS A 72 0.38 10.47 4.53
C LYS A 72 -0.50 10.31 3.30
N LEU A 73 -0.03 9.65 2.24
CA LEU A 73 -0.81 9.37 1.04
C LEU A 73 -2.09 8.60 1.40
N MET A 74 -1.99 7.54 2.20
CA MET A 74 -3.15 6.74 2.61
C MET A 74 -4.10 7.53 3.49
N ALA A 75 -3.58 8.33 4.43
CA ALA A 75 -4.41 9.22 5.25
C ALA A 75 -5.20 10.23 4.40
N LEU A 76 -4.54 10.91 3.46
CA LEU A 76 -5.16 11.88 2.56
C LEU A 76 -6.17 11.24 1.62
N PHE A 77 -5.84 10.06 1.10
CA PHE A 77 -6.74 9.32 0.23
C PHE A 77 -8.02 8.93 0.98
N GLN A 78 -7.90 8.44 2.22
CA GLN A 78 -9.04 8.14 3.07
C GLN A 78 -9.85 9.40 3.42
N GLU A 79 -9.19 10.52 3.71
CA GLU A 79 -9.86 11.81 3.93
C GLU A 79 -10.65 12.26 2.70
N CYS A 80 -10.08 12.10 1.50
CA CYS A 80 -10.76 12.45 0.24
C CYS A 80 -11.96 11.54 -0.05
N LEU A 81 -11.90 10.27 0.34
CA LEU A 81 -13.02 9.34 0.25
C LEU A 81 -14.13 9.64 1.26
N ALA A 82 -13.83 10.34 2.36
CA ALA A 82 -14.72 10.54 3.51
C ALA A 82 -15.28 9.23 4.10
N ARG A 83 -14.59 8.10 3.85
CA ARG A 83 -14.90 6.77 4.39
C ARG A 83 -13.62 5.94 4.47
N PRO A 84 -13.59 4.83 5.25
CA PRO A 84 -12.48 3.89 5.21
C PRO A 84 -12.21 3.37 3.80
N ILE A 85 -10.93 3.14 3.49
CA ILE A 85 -10.51 2.50 2.25
C ILE A 85 -11.01 1.05 2.25
N GLN A 86 -11.70 0.67 1.18
CA GLN A 86 -12.18 -0.70 0.96
C GLN A 86 -11.10 -1.48 0.22
N LEU A 87 -10.67 -2.59 0.79
CA LEU A 87 -9.74 -3.51 0.14
C LEU A 87 -10.53 -4.56 -0.64
N GLY A 88 -10.01 -4.92 -1.81
CA GLY A 88 -10.46 -6.10 -2.51
C GLY A 88 -9.78 -7.34 -1.93
N ASP A 89 -10.35 -8.50 -2.23
CA ASP A 89 -9.83 -9.79 -1.78
C ASP A 89 -8.90 -10.37 -2.86
N ALA A 90 -9.42 -11.27 -3.71
CA ALA A 90 -8.70 -11.85 -4.84
C ALA A 90 -8.44 -10.87 -6.00
N PHE A 91 -9.23 -9.80 -6.11
CA PHE A 91 -9.11 -8.75 -7.12
C PHE A 91 -8.96 -7.39 -6.45
N LEU A 92 -8.48 -6.39 -7.20
CA LEU A 92 -8.43 -5.01 -6.71
C LEU A 92 -9.85 -4.49 -6.47
N SER A 93 -10.07 -3.79 -5.36
CA SER A 93 -11.27 -2.97 -5.19
C SER A 93 -11.23 -1.73 -6.09
N SER A 94 -12.38 -1.05 -6.19
CA SER A 94 -12.44 0.27 -6.83
C SER A 94 -11.49 1.29 -6.21
N ASP A 95 -11.25 1.22 -4.89
CA ASP A 95 -10.33 2.12 -4.20
C ASP A 95 -8.86 1.79 -4.51
N GLU A 96 -8.53 0.51 -4.57
CA GLU A 96 -7.18 0.06 -4.94
C GLU A 96 -6.87 0.40 -6.40
N GLN A 97 -7.85 0.20 -7.29
CA GLN A 97 -7.73 0.61 -8.70
C GLN A 97 -7.59 2.13 -8.82
N ALA A 98 -8.31 2.91 -8.01
CA ALA A 98 -8.20 4.36 -7.98
C ALA A 98 -6.79 4.84 -7.56
N LEU A 99 -6.18 4.17 -6.59
CA LEU A 99 -4.79 4.44 -6.18
C LEU A 99 -3.80 4.09 -7.30
N VAL A 100 -3.98 2.96 -7.99
CA VAL A 100 -3.13 2.57 -9.13
C VAL A 100 -3.24 3.60 -10.26
N ASP A 101 -4.46 3.98 -10.63
CA ASP A 101 -4.70 4.96 -11.68
C ASP A 101 -4.10 6.33 -11.35
N LEU A 102 -4.17 6.76 -10.08
CA LEU A 102 -3.54 7.99 -9.61
C LEU A 102 -2.03 7.94 -9.83
N ILE A 103 -1.38 6.88 -9.35
CA ILE A 103 0.08 6.70 -9.46
C ILE A 103 0.53 6.63 -10.93
N ASN A 104 -0.21 5.90 -11.78
CA ASN A 104 0.08 5.82 -13.21
C ASN A 104 -0.08 7.17 -13.93
N ARG A 105 -1.05 8.00 -13.53
CA ARG A 105 -1.22 9.36 -14.07
C ARG A 105 -0.08 10.28 -13.65
N MET A 106 0.39 10.17 -12.41
CA MET A 106 1.54 10.92 -11.93
C MET A 106 2.83 10.51 -12.67
N GLU A 107 2.94 9.24 -13.05
CA GLU A 107 3.99 8.73 -13.94
C GLU A 107 3.96 9.38 -15.31
N ALA A 108 2.80 9.30 -15.97
CA ALA A 108 2.61 9.84 -17.30
C ALA A 108 2.79 11.37 -17.37
N ALA A 109 2.51 12.07 -16.27
CA ALA A 109 2.70 13.52 -16.16
C ALA A 109 4.16 13.93 -15.89
N GLY A 110 5.08 12.98 -15.69
CA GLY A 110 6.46 13.29 -15.27
C GLY A 110 6.53 13.93 -13.88
N ALA A 111 5.46 13.82 -13.09
CA ALA A 111 5.30 14.53 -11.81
C ALA A 111 5.99 13.83 -10.63
N TYR A 112 6.64 12.67 -10.86
CA TYR A 112 7.38 11.97 -9.80
C TYR A 112 8.52 12.80 -9.21
N THR A 113 9.08 13.74 -9.96
CA THR A 113 10.14 14.63 -9.47
C THR A 113 9.65 15.59 -8.38
N ASP A 114 8.35 15.92 -8.34
CA ASP A 114 7.73 16.82 -7.36
C ASP A 114 6.61 16.15 -6.52
N CYS A 115 6.42 14.83 -6.65
CA CYS A 115 5.43 14.01 -5.94
C CYS A 115 5.46 14.09 -4.40
N LEU A 116 6.42 14.83 -3.83
CA LEU A 116 6.52 15.13 -2.40
C LEU A 116 5.60 16.28 -1.96
N GLU A 117 5.03 17.07 -2.87
CA GLU A 117 3.93 17.94 -2.51
C GLU A 117 2.64 17.13 -2.34
N ILE A 118 2.47 16.61 -1.13
CA ILE A 118 1.21 16.09 -0.55
C ILE A 118 -0.05 16.85 -1.01
N LYS A 119 0.06 18.16 -1.27
CA LYS A 119 -1.03 19.00 -1.80
C LYS A 119 -1.38 18.72 -3.26
N ALA A 120 -0.40 18.50 -4.14
CA ALA A 120 -0.61 18.14 -5.54
C ALA A 120 -1.27 16.75 -5.63
N VAL A 121 -0.77 15.80 -4.82
CA VAL A 121 -1.40 14.48 -4.64
C VAL A 121 -2.84 14.62 -4.17
N ALA A 122 -3.11 15.41 -3.13
CA ALA A 122 -4.46 15.59 -2.60
C ALA A 122 -5.43 16.25 -3.61
N LEU A 123 -4.95 17.22 -4.40
CA LEU A 123 -5.76 17.86 -5.44
C LEU A 123 -6.09 16.87 -6.56
N GLU A 124 -5.11 16.05 -6.97
CA GLU A 124 -5.30 15.04 -8.01
C GLU A 124 -6.18 13.88 -7.50
N CYS A 125 -6.01 13.44 -6.25
CA CYS A 125 -6.94 12.52 -5.56
C CYS A 125 -8.38 13.03 -5.61
N ARG A 126 -8.61 14.28 -5.21
CA ARG A 126 -9.95 14.90 -5.20
C ARG A 126 -10.52 14.99 -6.62
N ARG A 127 -9.71 15.36 -7.60
CA ARG A 127 -10.12 15.45 -9.01
C ARG A 127 -10.47 14.07 -9.56
N TYR A 128 -9.65 13.07 -9.29
CA TYR A 128 -9.88 11.70 -9.73
C TYR A 128 -11.16 11.13 -9.12
N LEU A 129 -11.33 11.22 -7.79
CA LEU A 129 -12.54 10.74 -7.11
C LEU A 129 -13.82 11.47 -7.54
N ARG A 130 -13.72 12.74 -7.95
CA ARG A 130 -14.87 13.49 -8.50
C ARG A 130 -15.25 13.05 -9.91
N ASN A 131 -14.28 12.62 -10.71
CA ASN A 131 -14.49 12.25 -12.12
C ASN A 131 -14.72 10.74 -12.29
N SER A 132 -14.20 9.92 -11.38
CA SER A 132 -14.49 8.51 -11.26
C SER A 132 -15.85 8.39 -10.57
N LYS A 133 -16.90 8.06 -11.33
CA LYS A 133 -18.21 7.73 -10.76
C LYS A 133 -18.07 6.41 -9.98
N ILE A 134 -17.64 6.49 -8.72
CA ILE A 134 -17.75 5.41 -7.72
C ILE A 134 -19.07 5.63 -6.97
#